data_AF-A0A8J3C1P8-F1
#
_entry.id   AF-A0A8J3C1P8-F1
#
_cell.length_a   1.000
_cell.length_b   1.000
_cell.length_c   1.000
_cell.angle_alpha   90.00
_cell.angle_beta   90.00
_cell.angle_gamma   90.00
#
_symmetry.space_group_name_H-M   'P 1'
#
loop_
_entity.id
_entity.type
_entity.pdbx_description
1 polymer ?
#
loop_
_entity_poly.entity_id
_entity_poly.type
_entity_poly.pdbx_seq_one_letter_code
_entity_poly.pdbx_strand_id
1 'polypeptide(L)'
;MYVDSWDPSYGTSFEPGSGEGPGSPSSAQVDTDVEVPASGWAPIEAPAGLRCPDVVLLVDGVRRNDAMLWTEEDDGTSYAGLAASYAAGVVRCDLGRGVAELADHRVGRGLFTASPSAQALSAGPVRYEIHRLGGAGEASKLPVAVQVPLTALEIEVSAAARSHGQDESDLLVVDGPLRSRRQLPRTIGYVKRQESQYLPAALNTVVTALRPGQRTPVFAIGTMWGGWSWYLRLPGAGGAPWAGIVRVECSSEMPAAQAVELADLSCATLPRFASAAYKDPRAPQNLLPIAGLERRLRALLGDSRVLYRALTTATAYAR
;
A
#
# COMPACT_ATOMS: atom_id res chain seq x y z
N MET A 1 -6.87 28.79 7.62
CA MET A 1 -7.87 27.74 7.33
C MET A 1 -7.61 27.25 5.92
N TYR A 2 -7.64 25.94 5.68
CA TYR A 2 -7.29 25.32 4.39
C TYR A 2 -8.43 24.40 3.95
N VAL A 3 -8.64 24.30 2.64
CA VAL A 3 -9.52 23.30 2.02
C VAL A 3 -8.62 22.26 1.35
N ASP A 4 -8.86 20.98 1.62
CA ASP A 4 -8.14 19.88 0.99
C ASP A 4 -8.82 19.47 -0.33
N SER A 5 -8.05 19.14 -1.35
CA SER A 5 -8.58 18.61 -2.61
C SER A 5 -8.91 17.12 -2.54
N TRP A 6 -8.41 16.44 -1.50
CA TRP A 6 -8.74 15.05 -1.21
C TRP A 6 -10.24 14.88 -0.90
N ASP A 7 -10.88 13.94 -1.58
CA ASP A 7 -12.28 13.61 -1.32
C ASP A 7 -12.46 12.99 0.08
N PRO A 8 -13.23 13.62 0.99
CA PRO A 8 -13.38 13.17 2.37
C PRO A 8 -14.04 11.78 2.50
N SER A 9 -14.70 11.27 1.46
CA SER A 9 -15.25 9.91 1.42
C SER A 9 -14.18 8.83 1.52
N TYR A 10 -12.93 9.17 1.18
CA TYR A 10 -11.75 8.31 1.31
C TYR A 10 -10.99 8.53 2.63
N GLY A 11 -11.60 9.16 3.63
CA GLY A 11 -10.95 9.56 4.89
C GLY A 11 -10.13 10.84 4.71
N THR A 12 -9.14 11.06 5.58
CA THR A 12 -8.20 12.19 5.47
C THR A 12 -6.81 11.69 5.10
N SER A 13 -6.00 12.49 4.39
CA SER A 13 -4.60 12.12 4.11
C SER A 13 -3.74 12.05 5.38
N PHE A 14 -4.14 12.79 6.41
CA PHE A 14 -3.60 12.76 7.76
C PHE A 14 -4.75 12.40 8.71
N GLU A 15 -4.73 11.19 9.27
CA GLU A 15 -5.68 10.79 10.30
C GLU A 15 -5.01 11.03 11.66
N PRO A 16 -5.54 11.95 12.49
CA PRO A 16 -5.11 11.98 13.87
C PRO A 16 -5.52 10.63 14.51
N GLY A 17 -4.56 9.88 15.05
CA GLY A 17 -4.84 8.64 15.78
C GLY A 17 -5.96 8.84 16.81
N SER A 18 -6.60 7.74 17.23
CA SER A 18 -7.88 7.66 17.97
C SER A 18 -8.02 8.40 19.32
N GLY A 19 -7.15 9.36 19.63
CA GLY A 19 -7.28 10.31 20.74
C GLY A 19 -7.95 11.63 20.33
N GLU A 20 -8.32 12.40 21.35
CA GLU A 20 -8.88 13.76 21.20
C GLU A 20 -7.79 14.75 20.80
N GLY A 21 -7.67 15.07 19.50
CA GLY A 21 -6.79 16.14 19.00
C GLY A 21 -5.70 15.68 18.01
N PRO A 22 -4.72 16.53 17.66
CA PRO A 22 -3.68 16.21 16.67
C PRO A 22 -3.02 14.86 17.02
N GLY A 23 -2.84 14.01 15.99
CA GLY A 23 -2.78 12.56 16.12
C GLY A 23 -1.92 12.01 17.26
N SER A 24 -2.43 10.97 17.92
CA SER A 24 -1.71 10.34 19.04
C SER A 24 -0.26 10.01 18.64
N PRO A 25 0.74 10.43 19.43
CA PRO A 25 2.13 10.17 19.13
C PRO A 25 2.37 8.66 19.04
N SER A 26 3.13 8.25 18.03
CA SER A 26 3.52 6.85 17.90
C SER A 26 4.40 6.44 19.09
N SER A 27 4.20 5.24 19.62
CA SER A 27 5.10 4.63 20.62
C SER A 27 6.38 4.07 19.99
N ALA A 28 6.52 4.15 18.66
CA ALA A 28 7.72 3.73 17.96
C ALA A 28 8.94 4.57 18.40
N GLN A 29 10.07 3.91 18.62
CA GLN A 29 11.34 4.62 18.73
C GLN A 29 11.70 5.22 17.37
N VAL A 30 12.17 6.47 17.34
CA VAL A 30 12.53 7.15 16.10
C VAL A 30 13.90 7.77 16.29
N ASP A 31 14.83 7.46 15.38
CA ASP A 31 16.13 8.09 15.30
C ASP A 31 16.11 9.11 14.16
N THR A 32 16.18 10.39 14.52
CA THR A 32 16.09 11.52 13.60
C THR A 32 17.44 12.09 13.19
N ASP A 33 18.54 11.54 13.70
CA ASP A 33 19.90 12.06 13.50
C ASP A 33 20.68 11.27 12.42
N VAL A 34 19.97 10.50 11.60
CA VAL A 34 20.55 9.52 10.65
C VAL A 34 21.28 10.19 9.47
N GLU A 35 20.58 10.97 8.64
CA GLU A 35 21.21 11.65 7.49
C GLU A 35 21.88 12.97 7.89
N VAL A 36 21.19 13.74 8.74
CA VAL A 36 21.71 14.97 9.37
C VAL A 36 21.15 15.08 10.79
N PRO A 37 21.83 15.79 11.71
CA PRO A 37 21.29 16.04 13.04
C PRO A 37 19.92 16.71 12.99
N ALA A 38 19.00 16.35 13.89
CA ALA A 38 17.63 16.85 13.98
C ALA A 38 17.55 18.38 14.03
N SER A 39 18.52 19.03 14.68
CA SER A 39 18.64 20.49 14.76
C SER A 39 18.98 21.16 13.42
N GLY A 40 19.51 20.40 12.46
CA GLY A 40 19.88 20.85 11.12
C GLY A 40 18.91 20.41 10.03
N TRP A 41 17.75 19.84 10.37
CA TRP A 41 16.77 19.42 9.37
C TRP A 41 16.28 20.60 8.53
N ALA A 42 16.37 20.44 7.21
CA ALA A 42 15.82 21.35 6.22
C ALA A 42 15.23 20.54 5.04
N PRO A 43 14.34 21.12 4.22
CA PRO A 43 13.92 20.50 2.97
C PRO A 43 15.13 20.22 2.06
N ILE A 44 15.18 18.99 1.51
CA ILE A 44 16.24 18.53 0.61
C ILE A 44 15.65 18.35 -0.79
N GLU A 45 16.34 18.89 -1.79
CA GLU A 45 16.06 18.69 -3.21
C GLU A 45 16.88 17.50 -3.74
N ALA A 46 16.38 16.83 -4.78
CA ALA A 46 17.18 15.85 -5.48
C ALA A 46 18.48 16.49 -6.02
N PRO A 47 19.64 15.81 -5.92
CA PRO A 47 20.90 16.31 -6.47
C PRO A 47 20.77 16.74 -7.93
N ALA A 48 21.39 17.87 -8.27
CA ALA A 48 21.39 18.38 -9.63
C ALA A 48 21.98 17.35 -10.60
N GLY A 49 21.24 17.05 -11.67
CA GLY A 49 21.68 16.08 -12.68
C GLY A 49 21.37 14.61 -12.34
N LEU A 50 20.81 14.30 -11.17
CA LEU A 50 20.31 12.95 -10.88
C LEU A 50 19.22 12.58 -11.88
N ARG A 51 19.45 11.51 -12.64
CA ARG A 51 18.47 10.98 -13.60
C ARG A 51 17.52 10.03 -12.88
N CYS A 52 16.23 10.13 -13.20
CA CYS A 52 15.27 9.11 -12.79
C CYS A 52 15.58 7.77 -13.48
N PRO A 53 15.15 6.64 -12.91
CA PRO A 53 15.22 5.34 -13.55
C PRO A 53 14.53 5.35 -14.92
N ASP A 54 15.06 4.61 -15.90
CA ASP A 54 14.36 4.41 -17.17
C ASP A 54 13.07 3.60 -16.97
N VAL A 55 13.05 2.76 -15.94
CA VAL A 55 11.93 1.88 -15.63
C VAL A 55 11.51 2.02 -14.17
N VAL A 56 10.20 2.19 -13.97
CA VAL A 56 9.58 2.17 -12.65
C VAL A 56 8.49 1.10 -12.63
N LEU A 57 8.60 0.17 -11.70
CA LEU A 57 7.61 -0.87 -11.45
C LEU A 57 6.72 -0.42 -10.30
N LEU A 58 5.41 -0.31 -10.50
CA LEU A 58 4.46 0.06 -9.45
C LEU A 58 3.58 -1.13 -9.11
N VAL A 59 3.59 -1.53 -7.84
CA VAL A 59 2.87 -2.69 -7.31
C VAL A 59 1.74 -2.22 -6.42
N ASP A 60 0.56 -2.80 -6.62
CA ASP A 60 -0.59 -2.59 -5.75
C ASP A 60 -1.51 -3.81 -5.75
N GLY A 61 -2.36 -3.87 -4.73
CA GLY A 61 -3.31 -4.93 -4.49
C GLY A 61 -4.70 -4.40 -4.17
N VAL A 62 -5.72 -5.10 -4.65
CA VAL A 62 -7.13 -4.81 -4.35
C VAL A 62 -7.79 -6.03 -3.74
N ARG A 63 -8.80 -5.80 -2.90
CA ARG A 63 -9.65 -6.85 -2.36
C ARG A 63 -11.11 -6.41 -2.33
N ARG A 64 -11.99 -7.40 -2.33
CA ARG A 64 -13.43 -7.25 -2.15
C ARG A 64 -13.97 -8.41 -1.32
N ASN A 65 -14.81 -8.07 -0.35
CA ASN A 65 -15.64 -9.02 0.37
C ASN A 65 -16.83 -9.38 -0.52
N ASP A 66 -16.94 -10.64 -0.94
CA ASP A 66 -17.99 -11.08 -1.85
C ASP A 66 -19.25 -11.52 -1.10
N ALA A 67 -19.10 -12.27 0.00
CA ALA A 67 -20.22 -12.68 0.87
C ALA A 67 -19.77 -13.05 2.28
N MET A 68 -20.61 -12.75 3.27
CA MET A 68 -20.52 -13.36 4.61
C MET A 68 -21.30 -14.68 4.61
N LEU A 69 -20.75 -15.71 5.24
CA LEU A 69 -21.35 -17.03 5.35
C LEU A 69 -21.25 -17.53 6.80
N TRP A 70 -21.98 -18.58 7.10
CA TRP A 70 -21.94 -19.26 8.40
C TRP A 70 -21.84 -20.76 8.15
N THR A 71 -20.98 -21.43 8.91
CA THR A 71 -20.97 -22.89 9.00
C THR A 71 -21.66 -23.33 10.27
N GLU A 72 -22.17 -24.56 10.28
CA GLU A 72 -22.77 -25.21 11.43
C GLU A 72 -22.02 -26.54 11.61
N GLU A 73 -21.50 -26.78 12.82
CA GLU A 73 -20.83 -28.03 13.17
C GLU A 73 -21.83 -29.00 13.83
N ASP A 74 -21.47 -30.29 13.90
CA ASP A 74 -22.31 -31.34 14.49
C ASP A 74 -22.71 -31.08 15.96
N ASP A 75 -21.90 -30.31 16.69
CA ASP A 75 -22.16 -29.92 18.08
C ASP A 75 -23.07 -28.67 18.21
N GLY A 76 -23.56 -28.14 17.09
CA GLY A 76 -24.40 -26.94 17.00
C GLY A 76 -23.62 -25.63 17.05
N THR A 77 -22.29 -25.67 17.16
CA THR A 77 -21.44 -24.47 17.07
C THR A 77 -21.52 -23.89 15.66
N SER A 78 -21.56 -22.57 15.55
CA SER A 78 -21.52 -21.88 14.26
C SER A 78 -20.31 -20.97 14.15
N TYR A 79 -19.66 -21.00 12.98
CA TYR A 79 -18.53 -20.12 12.69
C TYR A 79 -18.88 -19.15 11.56
N ALA A 80 -18.51 -17.88 11.75
CA ALA A 80 -18.55 -16.91 10.67
C ALA A 80 -17.50 -17.27 9.61
N GLY A 81 -17.85 -17.03 8.35
CA GLY A 81 -16.99 -17.20 7.20
C GLY A 81 -17.09 -16.00 6.26
N LEU A 82 -15.99 -15.67 5.58
CA LEU A 82 -15.94 -14.61 4.57
C LEU A 82 -15.44 -15.18 3.26
N ALA A 83 -16.25 -15.13 2.21
CA ALA A 83 -15.79 -15.31 0.84
C ALA A 83 -15.27 -13.96 0.34
N ALA A 84 -14.01 -13.92 -0.09
CA ALA A 84 -13.39 -12.70 -0.60
C ALA A 84 -12.57 -12.97 -1.87
N SER A 85 -12.59 -11.98 -2.76
CA SER A 85 -11.74 -11.90 -3.94
C SER A 85 -10.63 -10.90 -3.69
N TYR A 86 -9.43 -11.21 -4.15
CA TYR A 86 -8.29 -10.32 -4.05
C TYR A 86 -7.40 -10.47 -5.28
N ALA A 87 -6.68 -9.42 -5.65
CA ALA A 87 -5.78 -9.44 -6.78
C ALA A 87 -4.61 -8.50 -6.52
N ALA A 88 -3.45 -8.87 -7.04
CA ALA A 88 -2.25 -8.04 -7.06
C ALA A 88 -1.74 -7.93 -8.49
N GLY A 89 -1.06 -6.84 -8.80
CA GLY A 89 -0.39 -6.70 -10.08
C GLY A 89 0.72 -5.68 -10.07
N VAL A 90 1.42 -5.60 -11.20
CA VAL A 90 2.53 -4.68 -11.43
C VAL A 90 2.28 -3.92 -12.72
N VAL A 91 2.37 -2.59 -12.66
CA VAL A 91 2.48 -1.75 -13.85
C VAL A 91 3.96 -1.43 -14.07
N ARG A 92 4.46 -1.70 -15.28
CA ARG A 92 5.77 -1.28 -15.73
C ARG A 92 5.63 0.04 -16.47
N CYS A 93 6.28 1.08 -15.95
CA CYS A 93 6.40 2.39 -16.59
C CYS A 93 7.80 2.51 -17.19
N ASP A 94 7.88 2.45 -18.52
CA ASP A 94 9.09 2.79 -19.28
C ASP A 94 9.08 4.30 -19.55
N LEU A 95 9.89 5.03 -18.80
CA LEU A 95 9.99 6.49 -18.87
C LEU A 95 10.73 6.97 -20.13
N GLY A 96 11.63 6.16 -20.69
CA GLY A 96 12.33 6.46 -21.93
C GLY A 96 11.39 6.41 -23.14
N ARG A 97 10.46 5.46 -23.15
CA ARG A 97 9.45 5.28 -24.21
C ARG A 97 8.14 6.01 -23.91
N GLY A 98 7.93 6.45 -22.67
CA GLY A 98 6.68 7.08 -22.23
C GLY A 98 5.49 6.11 -22.22
N VAL A 99 5.73 4.83 -21.94
CA VAL A 99 4.71 3.77 -21.97
C VAL A 99 4.49 3.22 -20.55
N ALA A 100 3.22 2.93 -20.22
CA ALA A 100 2.86 2.20 -19.01
C ALA A 100 2.01 0.98 -19.39
N GLU A 101 2.41 -0.21 -18.94
CA GLU A 101 1.75 -1.47 -19.28
C GLU A 101 1.58 -2.37 -18.04
N LEU A 102 0.55 -3.20 -18.05
CA LEU A 102 0.36 -4.22 -17.02
C LEU A 102 1.37 -5.34 -17.26
N ALA A 103 2.43 -5.38 -16.45
CA ALA A 103 3.51 -6.35 -16.59
C ALA A 103 3.10 -7.74 -16.09
N ASP A 104 2.45 -7.81 -14.93
CA ASP A 104 1.90 -9.06 -14.40
C ASP A 104 0.70 -8.79 -13.49
N HIS A 105 -0.16 -9.79 -13.32
CA HIS A 105 -1.24 -9.81 -12.33
C HIS A 105 -1.64 -11.23 -11.93
N ARG A 106 -2.17 -11.35 -10.71
CA ARG A 106 -2.75 -12.59 -10.18
C ARG A 106 -4.06 -12.26 -9.47
N VAL A 107 -5.02 -13.18 -9.57
CA VAL A 107 -6.30 -13.13 -8.87
C VAL A 107 -6.40 -14.34 -7.96
N GLY A 108 -6.69 -14.12 -6.69
CA GLY A 108 -6.96 -15.14 -5.70
C GLY A 108 -8.35 -14.99 -5.10
N ARG A 109 -8.89 -16.11 -4.60
CA ARG A 109 -10.19 -16.15 -3.93
C ARG A 109 -10.11 -17.07 -2.74
N GLY A 110 -10.61 -16.60 -1.61
CA GLY A 110 -10.49 -17.29 -0.34
C GLY A 110 -11.78 -17.32 0.44
N LEU A 111 -12.04 -18.45 1.09
CA LEU A 111 -13.03 -18.62 2.15
C LEU A 111 -12.29 -18.57 3.49
N PHE A 112 -12.48 -17.49 4.25
CA PHE A 112 -11.80 -17.25 5.53
C PHE A 112 -12.74 -17.59 6.67
N THR A 113 -12.40 -18.56 7.52
CA THR A 113 -13.25 -19.00 8.65
C THR A 113 -12.42 -19.73 9.71
N ALA A 114 -12.91 -19.82 10.94
CA ALA A 114 -12.32 -20.69 11.97
C ALA A 114 -12.98 -22.09 12.03
N SER A 115 -13.97 -22.37 11.18
CA SER A 115 -14.60 -23.69 11.12
C SER A 115 -13.57 -24.80 10.83
N PRO A 116 -13.53 -25.87 11.66
CA PRO A 116 -12.65 -26.99 11.42
C PRO A 116 -13.09 -27.80 10.19
N SER A 117 -14.40 -27.97 9.99
CA SER A 117 -15.00 -28.79 8.94
C SER A 117 -15.09 -28.10 7.58
N ALA A 118 -15.04 -26.76 7.53
CA ALA A 118 -15.16 -25.99 6.29
C ALA A 118 -14.17 -26.44 5.21
N GLN A 119 -14.69 -26.59 3.99
CA GLN A 119 -13.91 -26.95 2.80
C GLN A 119 -13.89 -25.80 1.80
N ALA A 120 -13.03 -25.92 0.78
CA ALA A 120 -13.04 -24.99 -0.34
C ALA A 120 -14.43 -24.98 -1.01
N LEU A 121 -14.92 -23.79 -1.34
CA LEU A 121 -16.27 -23.59 -1.88
C LEU A 121 -16.21 -23.36 -3.39
N SER A 122 -16.93 -24.17 -4.16
CA SER A 122 -17.07 -23.99 -5.60
C SER A 122 -18.39 -23.27 -5.92
N ALA A 123 -18.29 -22.06 -6.47
CA ALA A 123 -19.40 -21.22 -6.91
C ALA A 123 -19.38 -21.10 -8.44
N GLY A 124 -19.99 -22.09 -9.11
CA GLY A 124 -19.92 -22.21 -10.57
C GLY A 124 -18.48 -22.50 -11.04
N PRO A 125 -17.90 -21.74 -11.99
CA PRO A 125 -16.53 -21.93 -12.44
C PRO A 125 -15.48 -21.37 -11.45
N VAL A 126 -15.92 -20.77 -10.35
CA VAL A 126 -15.06 -20.08 -9.39
C VAL A 126 -14.88 -20.93 -8.15
N ARG A 127 -13.64 -21.05 -7.67
CA ARG A 127 -13.31 -21.75 -6.43
C ARG A 127 -12.75 -20.77 -5.40
N TYR A 128 -13.25 -20.84 -4.18
CA TYR A 128 -12.77 -20.11 -3.02
C TYR A 128 -11.95 -21.09 -2.15
N GLU A 129 -10.63 -20.91 -2.13
CA GLU A 129 -9.75 -21.77 -1.34
C GLU A 129 -9.91 -21.52 0.15
N ILE A 130 -9.83 -22.58 0.95
CA ILE A 130 -10.05 -22.47 2.40
C ILE A 130 -8.83 -21.84 3.09
N HIS A 131 -9.07 -20.77 3.86
CA HIS A 131 -8.10 -20.14 4.75
C HIS A 131 -8.61 -20.25 6.20
N ARG A 132 -8.12 -21.27 6.92
CA ARG A 132 -8.48 -21.49 8.32
C ARG A 132 -7.79 -20.49 9.24
N LEU A 133 -8.58 -19.82 10.07
CA LEU A 133 -8.11 -18.87 11.07
C LEU A 133 -8.04 -19.55 12.43
N GLY A 134 -7.06 -19.17 13.25
CA GLY A 134 -7.01 -19.58 14.65
C GLY A 134 -8.01 -18.82 15.52
N GLY A 135 -8.29 -19.38 16.70
CA GLY A 135 -9.20 -18.79 17.70
C GLY A 135 -10.68 -19.00 17.38
N ALA A 136 -11.55 -18.25 18.07
CA ALA A 136 -13.00 -18.45 18.02
C ALA A 136 -13.69 -17.94 16.74
N GLY A 137 -12.94 -17.45 15.74
CA GLY A 137 -13.53 -17.02 14.46
C GLY A 137 -14.38 -15.76 14.52
N GLU A 138 -13.97 -14.76 15.31
CA GLU A 138 -14.66 -13.47 15.40
C GLU A 138 -14.86 -12.84 14.00
N ALA A 139 -16.12 -12.57 13.63
CA ALA A 139 -16.48 -12.05 12.31
C ALA A 139 -15.74 -10.74 11.95
N SER A 140 -15.43 -9.91 12.94
CA SER A 140 -14.68 -8.65 12.80
C SER A 140 -13.24 -8.85 12.29
N LYS A 141 -12.64 -10.02 12.53
CA LYS A 141 -11.26 -10.34 12.13
C LYS A 141 -11.15 -10.87 10.69
N LEU A 142 -12.26 -11.35 10.12
CA LEU A 142 -12.27 -11.97 8.78
C LEU A 142 -11.80 -11.02 7.67
N PRO A 143 -12.27 -9.75 7.59
CA PRO A 143 -11.81 -8.85 6.53
C PRO A 143 -10.31 -8.55 6.60
N VAL A 144 -9.73 -8.50 7.81
CA VAL A 144 -8.28 -8.28 7.99
C VAL A 144 -7.49 -9.51 7.53
N ALA A 145 -8.01 -10.72 7.74
CA ALA A 145 -7.34 -11.96 7.35
C ALA A 145 -7.06 -12.07 5.83
N VAL A 146 -7.87 -11.43 4.99
CA VAL A 146 -7.64 -11.34 3.53
C VAL A 146 -6.29 -10.68 3.20
N GLN A 147 -5.76 -9.85 4.08
CA GLN A 147 -4.51 -9.14 3.85
C GLN A 147 -3.32 -10.09 3.70
N VAL A 148 -3.30 -11.24 4.38
CA VAL A 148 -2.18 -12.19 4.34
C VAL A 148 -1.99 -12.76 2.93
N PRO A 149 -2.99 -13.43 2.31
CA PRO A 149 -2.82 -13.95 0.96
C PRO A 149 -2.70 -12.85 -0.11
N LEU A 150 -3.33 -11.68 0.08
CA LEU A 150 -3.09 -10.53 -0.81
C LEU A 150 -1.61 -10.10 -0.78
N THR A 151 -1.03 -10.00 0.43
CA THR A 151 0.38 -9.64 0.61
C THR A 151 1.30 -10.66 -0.07
N ALA A 152 0.94 -11.94 -0.02
CA ALA A 152 1.67 -13.02 -0.71
C ALA A 152 1.60 -12.87 -2.24
N LEU A 153 0.41 -12.60 -2.81
CA LEU A 153 0.29 -12.33 -4.25
C LEU A 153 1.10 -11.11 -4.68
N GLU A 154 1.08 -10.03 -3.91
CA GLU A 154 1.89 -8.83 -4.18
C GLU A 154 3.40 -9.15 -4.22
N ILE A 155 3.89 -10.06 -3.37
CA ILE A 155 5.29 -10.52 -3.40
C ILE A 155 5.56 -11.35 -4.67
N GLU A 156 4.67 -12.29 -4.99
CA GLU A 156 4.81 -13.16 -6.18
C GLU A 156 4.90 -12.34 -7.47
N VAL A 157 3.96 -11.40 -7.68
CA VAL A 157 3.95 -10.57 -8.90
C VAL A 157 5.14 -9.61 -8.95
N SER A 158 5.63 -9.13 -7.79
CA SER A 158 6.84 -8.30 -7.72
C SER A 158 8.09 -9.08 -8.14
N ALA A 159 8.23 -10.32 -7.67
CA ALA A 159 9.34 -11.19 -8.02
C ALA A 159 9.31 -11.58 -9.51
N ALA A 160 8.13 -11.93 -10.03
CA ALA A 160 7.94 -12.27 -11.45
C ALA A 160 8.23 -11.08 -12.37
N ALA A 161 7.75 -9.88 -12.03
CA ALA A 161 8.00 -8.69 -12.85
C ALA A 161 9.50 -8.36 -13.01
N ARG A 162 10.32 -8.73 -12.03
CA ARG A 162 11.78 -8.52 -12.07
C ARG A 162 12.57 -9.67 -12.70
N SER A 163 12.09 -10.90 -12.64
CA SER A 163 12.75 -12.02 -13.32
C SER A 163 12.69 -11.88 -14.86
N HIS A 164 11.69 -11.16 -15.37
CA HIS A 164 11.48 -10.94 -16.81
C HIS A 164 12.17 -9.68 -17.37
N GLY A 165 12.76 -8.82 -16.52
CA GLY A 165 13.39 -7.56 -16.93
C GLY A 165 14.85 -7.47 -16.47
N GLN A 166 15.80 -7.52 -17.41
CA GLN A 166 17.24 -7.33 -17.17
C GLN A 166 17.63 -5.83 -17.04
N ASP A 167 16.74 -4.96 -16.58
CA ASP A 167 17.10 -3.55 -16.37
C ASP A 167 17.71 -3.40 -14.97
N GLU A 168 19.04 -3.42 -14.91
CA GLU A 168 19.82 -3.27 -13.67
C GLU A 168 19.57 -1.93 -12.94
N SER A 169 18.81 -1.01 -13.54
CA SER A 169 18.53 0.35 -13.05
C SER A 169 17.06 0.61 -12.68
N ASP A 170 16.19 -0.41 -12.56
CA ASP A 170 14.78 -0.23 -12.20
C ASP A 170 14.54 0.33 -10.78
N LEU A 171 13.37 0.92 -10.55
CA LEU A 171 12.85 1.23 -9.21
C LEU A 171 11.51 0.54 -8.98
N LEU A 172 11.41 -0.27 -7.93
CA LEU A 172 10.16 -0.91 -7.51
C LEU A 172 9.48 -0.09 -6.41
N VAL A 173 8.26 0.36 -6.69
CA VAL A 173 7.42 1.15 -5.79
C VAL A 173 6.24 0.28 -5.36
N VAL A 174 6.17 -0.03 -4.07
CA VAL A 174 5.09 -0.83 -3.49
C VAL A 174 4.11 0.09 -2.79
N ASP A 175 2.81 0.02 -3.12
CA ASP A 175 1.80 0.77 -2.38
C ASP A 175 1.68 0.26 -0.94
N GLY A 176 1.82 1.17 0.01
CA GLY A 176 1.85 0.87 1.43
C GLY A 176 3.23 0.46 1.99
N PRO A 177 3.29 0.07 3.26
CA PRO A 177 4.54 -0.29 3.93
C PRO A 177 5.18 -1.54 3.31
N LEU A 178 6.51 -1.60 3.25
CA LEU A 178 7.24 -2.69 2.60
C LEU A 178 7.00 -4.05 3.25
N ARG A 179 6.81 -4.08 4.57
CA ARG A 179 6.60 -5.31 5.36
C ARG A 179 7.60 -6.41 4.95
N SER A 180 7.13 -7.47 4.30
CA SER A 180 7.89 -8.65 3.90
C SER A 180 8.72 -8.51 2.61
N ARG A 181 8.74 -7.32 1.96
CA ARG A 181 9.37 -7.09 0.63
C ARG A 181 10.77 -6.47 0.70
N ARG A 182 11.40 -6.52 1.86
CA ARG A 182 12.66 -5.82 2.18
C ARG A 182 13.89 -6.39 1.49
N GLN A 183 13.84 -7.66 1.11
CA GLN A 183 14.93 -8.38 0.47
C GLN A 183 15.09 -8.01 -1.03
N LEU A 184 14.13 -7.26 -1.59
CA LEU A 184 14.18 -6.85 -2.99
C LEU A 184 15.05 -5.60 -3.15
N PRO A 185 16.09 -5.60 -4.02
CA PRO A 185 16.95 -4.44 -4.23
C PRO A 185 16.17 -3.26 -4.82
N ARG A 186 16.61 -2.01 -4.62
CA ARG A 186 15.96 -0.81 -5.21
C ARG A 186 14.43 -0.79 -5.05
N THR A 187 13.96 -1.06 -3.84
CA THR A 187 12.53 -1.14 -3.52
C THR A 187 12.19 -0.11 -2.47
N ILE A 188 11.12 0.64 -2.72
CA ILE A 188 10.57 1.61 -1.78
C ILE A 188 9.10 1.30 -1.49
N GLY A 189 8.72 1.43 -0.22
CA GLY A 189 7.33 1.44 0.22
C GLY A 189 6.79 2.85 0.12
N TYR A 190 5.57 2.97 -0.37
CA TYR A 190 4.93 4.26 -0.66
C TYR A 190 3.67 4.42 0.19
N VAL A 191 3.77 5.17 1.28
CA VAL A 191 2.72 5.30 2.29
C VAL A 191 1.99 6.63 2.11
N LYS A 192 0.77 6.53 1.57
CA LYS A 192 -0.10 7.67 1.22
C LYS A 192 -0.81 8.30 2.42
N ARG A 193 -1.12 7.50 3.45
CA ARG A 193 -1.87 7.91 4.64
C ARG A 193 -0.98 7.90 5.87
N GLN A 194 -1.03 8.98 6.63
CA GLN A 194 -0.30 9.10 7.89
C GLN A 194 -1.27 8.84 9.05
N GLU A 195 -1.28 7.61 9.56
CA GLU A 195 -2.09 7.20 10.73
C GLU A 195 -1.35 7.37 12.05
N SER A 196 -0.03 7.60 12.00
CA SER A 196 0.84 7.69 13.18
C SER A 196 1.76 8.90 13.08
N GLN A 197 1.85 9.68 14.16
CA GLN A 197 2.79 10.77 14.28
C GLN A 197 4.12 10.25 14.83
N TYR A 198 5.08 10.02 13.94
CA TYR A 198 6.42 9.53 14.33
C TYR A 198 7.35 10.65 14.76
N LEU A 199 7.24 11.82 14.14
CA LEU A 199 8.17 12.92 14.36
C LEU A 199 7.69 13.86 15.48
N PRO A 200 8.61 14.36 16.32
CA PRO A 200 8.33 15.47 17.22
C PRO A 200 7.74 16.68 16.47
N ALA A 201 6.92 17.47 17.17
CA ALA A 201 6.25 18.64 16.59
C ALA A 201 7.20 19.62 15.88
N ALA A 202 8.42 19.80 16.41
CA ALA A 202 9.44 20.66 15.80
C ALA A 202 9.81 20.21 14.38
N LEU A 203 9.98 18.92 14.14
CA LEU A 203 10.35 18.38 12.83
C LEU A 203 9.17 18.32 11.85
N ASN A 204 7.92 18.29 12.35
CA ASN A 204 6.74 18.43 11.50
C ASN A 204 6.68 19.79 10.77
N THR A 205 7.34 20.83 11.30
CA THR A 205 7.46 22.11 10.60
C THR A 205 8.25 21.98 9.30
N VAL A 206 9.29 21.14 9.29
CA VAL A 206 10.09 20.84 8.09
C VAL A 206 9.25 20.06 7.07
N VAL A 207 8.52 19.04 7.52
CA VAL A 207 7.63 18.24 6.65
C VAL A 207 6.59 19.11 5.96
N THR A 208 5.92 19.98 6.73
CA THR A 208 4.90 20.87 6.19
C THR A 208 5.46 22.02 5.36
N ALA A 209 6.74 22.36 5.50
CA ALA A 209 7.45 23.35 4.68
C ALA A 209 8.01 22.82 3.35
N LEU A 210 8.02 21.50 3.13
CA LEU A 210 8.47 20.91 1.88
C LEU A 210 7.75 21.53 0.67
N ARG A 211 8.48 21.84 -0.39
CA ARG A 211 7.90 22.17 -1.71
C ARG A 211 7.73 20.89 -2.54
N PRO A 212 6.88 20.90 -3.58
CA PRO A 212 6.80 19.78 -4.52
C PRO A 212 8.18 19.35 -5.03
N GLY A 213 8.48 18.05 -4.97
CA GLY A 213 9.79 17.50 -5.33
C GLY A 213 10.89 17.75 -4.29
N GLN A 214 10.53 18.06 -3.04
CA GLN A 214 11.45 18.05 -1.91
C GLN A 214 11.12 16.92 -0.94
N ARG A 215 12.14 16.48 -0.21
CA ARG A 215 12.04 15.49 0.87
C ARG A 215 12.61 16.01 2.18
N THR A 216 12.27 15.35 3.28
CA THR A 216 13.02 15.49 4.54
C THR A 216 14.32 14.69 4.48
N PRO A 217 15.24 14.92 5.42
CA PRO A 217 16.29 13.95 5.72
C PRO A 217 15.70 12.56 6.03
N VAL A 218 16.48 11.53 5.74
CA VAL A 218 16.22 10.14 6.12
C VAL A 218 16.36 10.02 7.64
N PHE A 219 15.41 9.31 8.24
CA PHE A 219 15.35 8.97 9.66
C PHE A 219 15.01 7.47 9.81
N ALA A 220 15.23 6.89 10.98
CA ALA A 220 14.88 5.51 11.26
C ALA A 220 13.64 5.41 12.14
N ILE A 221 12.76 4.46 11.84
CA ILE A 221 11.65 4.09 12.72
C ILE A 221 11.96 2.71 13.31
N GLY A 222 12.24 2.64 14.61
CA GLY A 222 12.54 1.42 15.37
C GLY A 222 11.28 0.66 15.79
N THR A 223 10.52 0.14 14.83
CA THR A 223 9.43 -0.82 15.10
C THR A 223 9.87 -2.24 14.72
N MET A 224 9.06 -3.26 15.07
CA MET A 224 9.25 -4.65 14.64
C MET A 224 9.31 -4.80 13.09
N TRP A 225 8.78 -3.82 12.37
CA TRP A 225 8.85 -3.66 10.92
C TRP A 225 9.52 -2.33 10.54
N GLY A 226 10.50 -1.90 11.33
CA GLY A 226 11.17 -0.61 11.23
C GLY A 226 11.95 -0.42 9.93
N GLY A 227 12.13 0.80 9.45
CA GLY A 227 12.79 1.07 8.16
C GLY A 227 13.41 2.45 8.13
N TRP A 228 14.34 2.66 7.20
CA TRP A 228 14.72 4.02 6.82
C TRP A 228 13.52 4.69 6.17
N SER A 229 13.20 5.90 6.60
CA SER A 229 12.00 6.61 6.18
C SER A 229 12.33 8.07 5.90
N TRP A 230 11.57 8.68 4.99
CA TRP A 230 11.58 10.11 4.73
C TRP A 230 10.19 10.54 4.26
N TYR A 231 9.87 11.81 4.46
CA TYR A 231 8.68 12.41 3.85
C TYR A 231 9.05 13.09 2.55
N LEU A 232 8.14 13.06 1.58
CA LEU A 232 8.29 13.69 0.27
C LEU A 232 7.00 14.44 -0.06
N ARG A 233 7.10 15.63 -0.67
CA ARG A 233 5.92 16.35 -1.20
C ARG A 233 5.77 16.15 -2.70
N LEU A 234 4.61 15.64 -3.11
CA LEU A 234 4.21 15.53 -4.51
C LEU A 234 3.65 16.85 -5.06
N PRO A 235 3.78 17.10 -6.38
CA PRO A 235 3.12 18.22 -7.03
C PRO A 235 1.60 18.00 -7.04
N GLY A 236 0.86 19.05 -6.73
CA GLY A 236 -0.59 19.04 -6.68
C GLY A 236 -1.14 20.42 -6.37
N ALA A 237 -2.47 20.55 -6.36
CA ALA A 237 -3.09 21.78 -5.89
C ALA A 237 -2.68 22.04 -4.44
N GLY A 238 -2.27 23.28 -4.13
CA GLY A 238 -2.01 23.68 -2.75
C GLY A 238 -3.25 23.49 -1.88
N GLY A 239 -3.06 23.30 -0.58
CA GLY A 239 -4.16 22.95 0.32
C GLY A 239 -3.70 22.86 1.77
N ALA A 240 -4.24 21.89 2.50
CA ALA A 240 -3.84 21.62 3.89
C ALA A 240 -2.31 21.43 4.02
N PRO A 241 -1.70 21.69 5.20
CA PRO A 241 -0.25 21.58 5.37
C PRO A 241 0.35 20.22 4.99
N TRP A 242 -0.44 19.14 5.12
CA TRP A 242 -0.04 17.77 4.77
C TRP A 242 -0.49 17.33 3.36
N ALA A 243 -1.15 18.20 2.59
CA ALA A 243 -1.59 17.88 1.24
C ALA A 243 -0.37 17.54 0.34
N GLY A 244 -0.44 16.40 -0.32
CA GLY A 244 0.64 15.88 -1.15
C GLY A 244 1.86 15.35 -0.40
N ILE A 245 1.84 15.32 0.94
CA ILE A 245 2.88 14.65 1.73
C ILE A 245 2.65 13.15 1.73
N VAL A 246 3.69 12.41 1.38
CA VAL A 246 3.75 10.95 1.47
C VAL A 246 4.96 10.55 2.29
N ARG A 247 4.88 9.40 2.96
CA ARG A 247 6.03 8.78 3.60
C ARG A 247 6.56 7.70 2.67
N VAL A 248 7.86 7.74 2.43
CA VAL A 248 8.56 6.70 1.68
C VAL A 248 9.46 5.97 2.66
N GLU A 249 9.58 4.66 2.49
CA GLU A 249 10.42 3.82 3.33
C GLU A 249 11.23 2.81 2.51
N CYS A 250 12.40 2.43 3.01
CA CYS A 250 13.19 1.31 2.49
C CYS A 250 13.70 0.40 3.62
N SER A 251 14.33 -0.72 3.24
CA SER A 251 14.81 -1.71 4.20
C SER A 251 15.85 -1.12 5.15
N SER A 252 15.67 -1.31 6.46
CA SER A 252 16.67 -0.97 7.48
C SER A 252 17.93 -1.85 7.42
N GLU A 253 17.91 -2.93 6.65
CA GLU A 253 19.07 -3.82 6.47
C GLU A 253 20.15 -3.20 5.58
N MET A 254 19.82 -2.16 4.82
CA MET A 254 20.78 -1.47 3.97
C MET A 254 21.51 -0.35 4.73
N PRO A 255 22.75 0.01 4.35
CA PRO A 255 23.44 1.15 4.93
C PRO A 255 22.67 2.46 4.74
N ALA A 256 22.74 3.38 5.71
CA ALA A 256 22.06 4.67 5.65
C ALA A 256 22.39 5.46 4.36
N ALA A 257 23.63 5.40 3.88
CA ALA A 257 24.02 6.04 2.62
C ALA A 257 23.21 5.55 1.41
N GLN A 258 22.94 4.25 1.32
CA GLN A 258 22.10 3.69 0.24
C GLN A 258 20.63 4.09 0.40
N ALA A 259 20.16 4.27 1.64
CA ALA A 259 18.83 4.80 1.89
C ALA A 259 18.71 6.26 1.44
N VAL A 260 19.73 7.08 1.65
CA VAL A 260 19.81 8.46 1.15
C VAL A 260 19.79 8.48 -0.38
N GLU A 261 20.55 7.61 -1.04
CA GLU A 261 20.51 7.47 -2.51
C GLU A 261 19.09 7.12 -3.02
N LEU A 262 18.39 6.18 -2.36
CA LEU A 262 17.00 5.87 -2.69
C LEU A 262 16.05 7.03 -2.40
N ALA A 263 16.31 7.81 -1.36
CA ALA A 263 15.53 8.98 -1.02
C ALA A 263 15.63 10.04 -2.12
N ASP A 264 16.84 10.34 -2.58
CA ASP A 264 17.10 11.23 -3.70
C ASP A 264 16.49 10.71 -5.00
N LEU A 265 16.60 9.41 -5.28
CA LEU A 265 16.01 8.78 -6.46
C LEU A 265 14.48 8.88 -6.44
N SER A 266 13.85 8.64 -5.28
CA SER A 266 12.40 8.80 -5.11
C SER A 266 11.94 10.25 -5.34
N CYS A 267 12.77 11.22 -4.91
CA CYS A 267 12.57 12.64 -5.07
C CYS A 267 12.57 13.06 -6.55
N ALA A 268 13.49 12.52 -7.35
CA ALA A 268 13.55 12.74 -8.79
C ALA A 268 12.45 11.99 -9.58
N THR A 269 11.85 10.95 -9.00
CA THR A 269 11.01 9.99 -9.73
C THR A 269 9.52 10.12 -9.43
N LEU A 270 9.11 10.04 -8.17
CA LEU A 270 7.70 9.97 -7.76
C LEU A 270 6.85 11.17 -8.20
N PRO A 271 7.36 12.43 -8.17
CA PRO A 271 6.60 13.59 -8.66
C PRO A 271 6.06 13.44 -10.08
N ARG A 272 6.72 12.65 -10.94
CA ARG A 272 6.31 12.41 -12.35
C ARG A 272 5.01 11.61 -12.46
N PHE A 273 4.65 10.87 -11.40
CA PHE A 273 3.46 10.02 -11.36
C PHE A 273 2.31 10.60 -10.51
N ALA A 274 2.51 11.77 -9.90
CA ALA A 274 1.48 12.43 -9.11
C ALA A 274 0.20 12.62 -9.94
N SER A 275 -0.95 12.28 -9.35
CA SER A 275 -2.24 12.49 -10.01
C SER A 275 -2.68 13.96 -9.92
N ALA A 276 -3.59 14.33 -10.82
CA ALA A 276 -4.29 15.61 -10.76
C ALA A 276 -5.70 15.41 -10.19
N ALA A 277 -6.20 16.40 -9.44
CA ALA A 277 -7.49 16.31 -8.75
C ALA A 277 -8.69 16.00 -9.65
N TYR A 278 -8.68 16.45 -10.92
CA TYR A 278 -9.75 16.13 -11.87
C TYR A 278 -9.67 14.69 -12.41
N LYS A 279 -8.54 13.98 -12.23
CA LYS A 279 -8.34 12.58 -12.66
C LYS A 279 -8.52 11.57 -11.54
N ASP A 280 -8.18 11.95 -10.30
CA ASP A 280 -8.28 11.08 -9.14
C ASP A 280 -8.73 11.89 -7.91
N PRO A 281 -9.80 11.49 -7.22
CA PRO A 281 -10.27 12.16 -6.00
C PRO A 281 -9.27 12.08 -4.84
N ARG A 282 -8.28 11.18 -4.92
CA ARG A 282 -7.20 10.99 -3.95
C ARG A 282 -5.90 11.70 -4.35
N ALA A 283 -5.98 12.68 -5.25
CA ALA A 283 -4.82 13.42 -5.73
C ALA A 283 -4.25 14.39 -4.67
N PRO A 284 -2.92 14.65 -4.70
CA PRO A 284 -1.92 14.04 -5.60
C PRO A 284 -1.34 12.71 -5.10
N GLN A 285 -1.69 12.27 -3.88
CA GLN A 285 -1.04 11.14 -3.21
C GLN A 285 -1.33 9.79 -3.88
N ASN A 286 -2.43 9.64 -4.63
CA ASN A 286 -2.63 8.42 -5.40
C ASN A 286 -1.92 8.51 -6.76
N LEU A 287 -0.82 7.78 -6.96
CA LEU A 287 -0.06 7.84 -8.21
C LEU A 287 -0.91 7.33 -9.39
N LEU A 288 -0.82 8.01 -10.54
CA LEU A 288 -1.65 7.73 -11.71
C LEU A 288 -1.54 6.27 -12.22
N PRO A 289 -0.35 5.65 -12.30
CA PRO A 289 -0.25 4.24 -12.70
C PRO A 289 -0.90 3.29 -11.69
N ILE A 290 -0.79 3.58 -10.39
CA ILE A 290 -1.45 2.80 -9.34
C ILE A 290 -2.97 2.91 -9.47
N ALA A 291 -3.51 4.11 -9.70
CA ALA A 291 -4.94 4.30 -9.96
C ALA A 291 -5.43 3.47 -11.16
N GLY A 292 -4.64 3.41 -12.24
CA GLY A 292 -4.91 2.57 -13.41
C GLY A 292 -4.88 1.08 -13.11
N LEU A 293 -3.87 0.64 -12.35
CA LEU A 293 -3.73 -0.73 -11.88
C LEU A 293 -4.93 -1.15 -11.03
N GLU A 294 -5.29 -0.38 -10.02
CA GLU A 294 -6.44 -0.67 -9.15
C GLU A 294 -7.73 -0.88 -9.96
N ARG A 295 -8.01 0.03 -10.93
CA ARG A 295 -9.19 -0.11 -11.79
C ARG A 295 -9.17 -1.41 -12.59
N ARG A 296 -8.01 -1.77 -13.15
CA ARG A 296 -7.84 -3.01 -13.90
C ARG A 296 -8.01 -4.24 -13.02
N LEU A 297 -7.36 -4.27 -11.85
CA LEU A 297 -7.46 -5.38 -10.91
C LEU A 297 -8.89 -5.55 -10.39
N ARG A 298 -9.61 -4.46 -10.07
CA ARG A 298 -11.02 -4.52 -9.65
C ARG A 298 -11.92 -5.13 -10.73
N ALA A 299 -11.69 -4.79 -11.99
CA ALA A 299 -12.42 -5.41 -13.10
C ALA A 299 -12.14 -6.93 -13.19
N LEU A 300 -10.91 -7.36 -12.91
CA LEU A 300 -10.52 -8.77 -12.92
C LEU A 300 -11.10 -9.58 -11.75
N LEU A 301 -11.58 -8.93 -10.68
CA LEU A 301 -12.30 -9.63 -9.59
C LEU A 301 -13.70 -10.12 -10.02
N GLY A 302 -14.19 -9.72 -11.20
CA GLY A 302 -15.52 -10.06 -11.70
C GLY A 302 -16.65 -9.28 -11.02
N ASP A 303 -17.90 -9.55 -11.42
CA ASP A 303 -19.09 -8.85 -10.92
C ASP A 303 -19.51 -9.37 -9.52
N SER A 304 -19.71 -8.45 -8.57
CA SER A 304 -20.03 -8.81 -7.18
C SER A 304 -21.42 -9.45 -7.03
N ARG A 305 -22.41 -9.04 -7.83
CA ARG A 305 -23.77 -9.58 -7.77
C ARG A 305 -23.83 -10.99 -8.32
N VAL A 306 -23.08 -11.25 -9.40
CA VAL A 306 -22.97 -12.60 -9.99
C VAL A 306 -22.30 -13.55 -8.99
N LEU A 307 -21.18 -13.14 -8.39
CA LEU A 307 -20.47 -13.97 -7.41
C LEU A 307 -21.30 -14.22 -6.16
N TYR A 308 -21.97 -13.19 -5.63
CA TYR A 308 -22.86 -13.34 -4.49
C TYR A 308 -23.97 -14.36 -4.78
N ARG A 309 -24.63 -14.26 -5.94
CA ARG A 309 -25.66 -15.24 -6.36
C ARG A 309 -25.08 -16.65 -6.48
N ALA A 310 -23.92 -16.81 -7.11
CA ALA A 310 -23.27 -18.12 -7.25
C ALA A 310 -22.90 -18.73 -5.89
N LEU A 311 -22.42 -17.91 -4.95
CA LEU A 311 -22.14 -18.31 -3.57
C LEU A 311 -23.43 -18.74 -2.85
N THR A 312 -24.51 -17.97 -2.96
CA THR A 312 -25.82 -18.34 -2.39
C THR A 312 -26.33 -19.66 -2.94
N THR A 313 -26.20 -19.89 -4.25
CA THR A 313 -26.58 -21.16 -4.87
C THR A 313 -25.70 -22.30 -4.36
N ALA A 314 -24.38 -22.12 -4.32
CA ALA A 314 -23.45 -23.14 -3.85
C ALA A 314 -23.67 -23.55 -2.39
N THR A 315 -23.97 -22.61 -1.50
CA THR A 315 -24.22 -22.91 -0.09
C THR A 315 -25.60 -23.51 0.17
N ALA A 316 -26.58 -23.28 -0.71
CA ALA A 316 -27.89 -23.92 -0.61
C ALA A 316 -27.83 -25.44 -0.93
N TYR A 317 -26.92 -25.86 -1.81
CA TYR A 317 -26.73 -27.27 -2.17
C TYR A 317 -25.72 -28.02 -1.28
N ALA A 318 -25.01 -27.31 -0.40
CA ALA A 318 -24.05 -27.90 0.54
C ALA A 318 -24.71 -28.34 1.87
N ARG A 319 -26.04 -28.20 1.98
CA ARG A 319 -26.86 -28.69 3.08
C ARG A 319 -27.47 -30.05 2.75
#